data_AF-A0A6B3GAR7-F1
#
_entry.id   AF-A0A6B3GAR7-F1
#
_cell.length_a   1.000
_cell.length_b   1.000
_cell.length_c   1.000
_cell.angle_alpha   90.00
_cell.angle_beta   90.00
_cell.angle_gamma   90.00
#
_symmetry.space_group_name_H-M   'P 1'
#
loop_
_entity.id
_entity.type
_entity.pdbx_description
1 polymer ?
#
loop_
_entity_poly.entity_id
_entity_poly.type
_entity_poly.pdbx_seq_one_letter_code
_entity_poly.pdbx_strand_id
1 'polypeptide(L)'
;MSSRQKLVLALLLGSQFMIAVDFSILNVALPVVGEGLGFSLAGLQWIATSFALAAAGFTLLFGRVADLVGRKNLFVGGMAVLGLSSVLGGL
;
A
#
# COMPACT_ATOMS: atom_id res chain seq x y z
N MET A 1 20.19 15.49 -15.31
CA MET A 1 19.13 14.47 -15.28
C MET A 1 18.57 14.29 -16.67
N SER A 2 18.69 13.09 -17.27
CA SER A 2 18.10 12.82 -18.58
C SER A 2 16.56 12.83 -18.49
N SER A 3 15.87 13.09 -19.61
CA SER A 3 14.40 13.08 -19.65
C SER A 3 13.81 11.77 -19.12
N ARG A 4 14.50 10.64 -19.35
CA ARG A 4 14.12 9.33 -18.81
C ARG A 4 14.20 9.25 -17.29
N GLN A 5 15.21 9.85 -16.66
CA GLN A 5 15.33 9.88 -15.20
C GLN A 5 14.24 10.73 -14.55
N LYS A 6 13.86 11.85 -15.16
CA LYS A 6 12.74 12.68 -14.66
C LYS A 6 11.41 11.91 -14.70
N LEU A 7 11.18 11.15 -15.76
CA LEU A 7 9.98 10.34 -15.94
C LEU A 7 9.89 9.20 -14.91
N VAL A 8 11.01 8.52 -14.66
CA VAL A 8 11.10 7.50 -13.59
C VAL A 8 10.86 8.14 -12.22
N LEU A 9 11.42 9.31 -11.95
CA LEU A 9 11.21 10.00 -10.68
C LEU A 9 9.74 10.38 -10.47
N ALA A 10 9.08 10.92 -11.50
CA ALA A 10 7.66 11.26 -11.45
C ALA A 10 6.79 10.02 -11.19
N LEU A 11 7.10 8.90 -11.84
CA LEU A 11 6.40 7.62 -11.60
C LEU A 11 6.58 7.13 -10.16
N LEU A 12 7.79 7.19 -9.62
CA LEU A 12 8.07 6.77 -8.24
C LEU A 12 7.36 7.69 -7.24
N LEU A 13 7.38 9.00 -7.47
CA LEU A 13 6.68 9.97 -6.63
C LEU A 13 5.16 9.77 -6.67
N GLY A 14 4.59 9.55 -7.86
CA GLY A 14 3.17 9.25 -8.01
C GLY A 14 2.76 7.96 -7.31
N SER A 15 3.58 6.92 -7.42
CA SER A 15 3.35 5.64 -6.73
C SER A 15 3.36 5.81 -5.22
N GLN A 16 4.33 6.57 -4.68
CA GLN A 16 4.42 6.84 -3.26
C GLN A 16 3.27 7.70 -2.76
N PHE A 17 2.82 8.66 -3.55
CA PHE A 17 1.64 9.46 -3.25
C PHE A 17 0.39 8.60 -3.15
N MET A 18 0.20 7.66 -4.08
CA MET A 18 -0.93 6.71 -4.04
C MET A 18 -0.94 5.89 -2.75
N ILE A 19 0.21 5.35 -2.34
CA ILE A 19 0.33 4.59 -1.09
C ILE A 19 -0.06 5.46 0.11
N ALA A 20 0.38 6.73 0.14
CA ALA A 20 0.01 7.65 1.22
C ALA A 20 -1.50 7.91 1.28
N VAL A 21 -2.15 8.01 0.12
CA VAL A 21 -3.61 8.15 0.02
C VAL A 21 -4.32 6.90 0.55
N ASP A 22 -3.87 5.70 0.20
CA ASP A 22 -4.47 4.44 0.69
C ASP A 22 -4.42 4.34 2.22
N PHE A 23 -3.28 4.72 2.82
CA PHE A 23 -3.13 4.79 4.27
C PHE A 23 -4.06 5.83 4.89
N SER A 24 -4.27 6.97 4.25
CA SER A 24 -5.20 8.00 4.72
C SER A 24 -6.64 7.51 4.67
N ILE A 25 -7.05 6.85 3.59
CA ILE A 25 -8.38 6.24 3.44
C ILE A 25 -8.61 5.21 4.55
N LEU A 26 -7.64 4.33 4.79
CA LEU A 26 -7.71 3.35 5.89
C LEU A 26 -7.91 4.04 7.24
N ASN A 27 -7.14 5.08 7.54
CA ASN A 27 -7.26 5.81 8.82
C ASN A 27 -8.60 6.54 8.98
N VAL A 28 -9.25 6.95 7.88
CA VAL A 28 -10.57 7.59 7.92
C VAL A 28 -11.69 6.54 7.99
N ALA A 29 -11.58 5.44 7.24
CA ALA A 29 -12.60 4.39 7.18
C ALA A 29 -12.60 3.49 8.42
N LEU A 30 -11.43 3.21 9.01
CA LEU A 30 -11.29 2.37 10.20
C LEU A 30 -12.13 2.83 11.41
N PRO A 31 -12.10 4.11 11.83
CA PRO A 31 -12.93 4.57 12.94
C PRO A 31 -14.43 4.50 12.61
N VAL A 32 -14.83 4.76 11.36
CA VAL A 32 -16.23 4.67 10.92
C VAL A 32 -16.76 3.23 10.97
N VAL A 33 -15.95 2.26 10.52
CA VAL A 33 -16.27 0.83 10.61
C VAL A 33 -16.20 0.33 12.06
N GLY A 34 -15.26 0.83 12.85
CA GLY A 34 -15.09 0.51 14.26
C GLY A 34 -16.24 0.98 15.15
N GLU A 35 -16.77 2.19 14.91
CA GLU A 35 -17.97 2.71 15.56
C GLU A 35 -19.21 1.90 15.17
N GLY A 36 -19.36 1.55 13.88
CA GLY A 36 -20.50 0.77 13.39
C GLY A 36 -20.57 -0.66 13.94
N LEU A 37 -19.44 -1.22 14.38
CA LEU A 37 -19.33 -2.58 14.94
C LEU A 37 -19.20 -2.61 16.48
N GLY A 38 -19.16 -1.46 17.15
CA GLY A 38 -19.08 -1.37 18.61
C GLY A 38 -17.73 -1.83 19.20
N PHE A 39 -16.63 -1.71 18.44
CA PHE A 39 -15.30 -2.14 18.90
C PHE A 39 -14.79 -1.24 20.04
N SER A 40 -14.24 -1.86 21.09
CA SER A 40 -13.57 -1.13 22.18
C SER A 40 -12.25 -0.50 21.70
N LEU A 41 -11.74 0.51 22.41
CA LEU A 41 -10.45 1.17 22.12
C LEU A 41 -9.30 0.18 21.89
N ALA A 42 -9.32 -0.95 22.60
CA ALA A 42 -8.33 -2.02 22.46
C ALA A 42 -8.42 -2.76 21.12
N GLY A 43 -9.63 -2.93 20.56
CA GLY A 43 -9.84 -3.52 19.24
C GLY A 43 -9.32 -2.62 18.12
N LEU A 44 -9.56 -1.31 18.21
CA LEU A 44 -9.02 -0.33 17.27
C LEU A 44 -7.49 -0.34 17.24
N GLN A 45 -6.84 -0.41 18.41
CA GLN A 45 -5.39 -0.47 18.51
C GLN A 45 -4.83 -1.78 17.92
N TRP A 46 -5.49 -2.91 18.17
CA TRP A 46 -5.10 -4.20 17.60
C TRP A 46 -5.23 -4.26 16.08
N ILE A 47 -6.20 -3.55 15.49
CA ILE A 47 -6.32 -3.46 14.02
C ILE A 47 -5.12 -2.74 13.42
N ALA A 48 -4.73 -1.60 13.99
CA ALA A 48 -3.53 -0.87 13.56
C ALA A 48 -2.25 -1.72 13.72
N THR A 49 -2.12 -2.43 14.85
CA THR A 49 -0.98 -3.34 15.08
C THR A 49 -0.96 -4.51 14.11
N SER A 50 -2.10 -5.13 13.82
CA SER A 50 -2.20 -6.23 12.82
C SER A 50 -1.80 -5.77 11.44
N PHE A 51 -2.28 -4.59 11.05
CA PHE A 51 -1.95 -3.97 9.77
C PHE A 51 -0.43 -3.71 9.67
N ALA A 52 0.15 -3.09 10.71
CA ALA A 52 1.59 -2.84 10.76
C ALA A 52 2.42 -4.13 10.77
N LEU A 53 1.99 -5.16 11.50
CA LEU A 53 2.67 -6.45 11.59
C LEU A 53 2.66 -7.18 10.24
N ALA A 54 1.50 -7.24 9.59
CA ALA A 54 1.38 -7.82 8.26
C ALA A 54 2.23 -7.03 7.26
N ALA A 55 2.14 -5.70 7.24
CA ALA A 55 2.94 -4.85 6.37
C ALA A 55 4.45 -5.09 6.57
N ALA A 56 4.93 -5.15 7.82
CA ALA A 56 6.34 -5.42 8.12
C ALA A 56 6.78 -6.83 7.69
N GLY A 57 5.97 -7.85 7.97
CA GLY A 57 6.26 -9.24 7.60
C GLY A 57 6.30 -9.42 6.08
N PHE A 58 5.31 -8.89 5.37
CA PHE A 58 5.26 -8.93 3.92
C PHE A 58 6.35 -8.08 3.28
N THR A 59 6.76 -6.97 3.87
CA THR A 59 7.88 -6.14 3.34
C THR A 59 9.18 -6.94 3.28
N LEU A 60 9.50 -7.72 4.32
CA LEU A 60 10.67 -8.62 4.27
C LEU A 60 10.53 -9.69 3.19
N LEU A 61 9.33 -10.28 3.06
CA LEU A 61 9.05 -11.30 2.05
C LEU A 61 9.22 -10.72 0.63
N PHE A 62 8.51 -9.64 0.33
CA PHE A 62 8.57 -8.97 -0.98
C PHE A 62 9.94 -8.36 -1.26
N GLY A 63 10.68 -7.92 -0.23
CA GLY A 63 12.07 -7.49 -0.38
C GLY A 63 12.96 -8.62 -0.91
N ARG A 64 12.85 -9.82 -0.33
CA ARG A 64 13.59 -11.01 -0.80
C ARG A 64 13.14 -11.46 -2.19
N VAL A 65 11.83 -11.38 -2.48
CA VAL A 65 11.31 -11.65 -3.83
C VAL A 65 11.82 -10.61 -4.84
N ALA A 66 11.96 -9.34 -4.45
CA ALA A 66 12.49 -8.28 -5.32
C ALA A 66 13.95 -8.54 -5.71
N ASP A 67 14.74 -9.08 -4.78
CA ASP A 67 16.13 -9.41 -5.02
C ASP A 67 16.28 -10.66 -5.92
N LEU A 68 15.34 -11.61 -5.86
CA LEU A 68 15.35 -12.82 -6.71
C LEU A 68 14.78 -12.58 -8.12
N VAL A 69 13.65 -11.88 -8.24
CA VAL A 69 12.90 -11.69 -9.50
C VAL A 69 13.29 -10.40 -10.24
N GLY A 70 14.03 -9.53 -9.55
CA GLY A 70 14.48 -8.24 -10.04
C GLY A 70 13.52 -7.11 -9.68
N ARG A 71 14.07 -6.04 -9.07
CA ARG A 71 13.33 -4.87 -8.56
C ARG A 71 12.36 -4.23 -9.57
N LYS A 72 12.75 -4.19 -10.84
CA LYS A 72 11.91 -3.62 -11.92
C LYS A 72 10.65 -4.46 -12.16
N ASN A 73 10.78 -5.79 -12.21
CA ASN A 73 9.65 -6.68 -12.50
C ASN A 73 8.66 -6.69 -11.34
N LEU A 74 9.16 -6.69 -10.10
CA LEU A 74 8.30 -6.62 -8.92
C LEU A 74 7.55 -5.27 -8.85
N PHE A 75 8.22 -4.16 -9.15
CA PHE A 75 7.58 -2.85 -9.20
C PHE A 75 6.46 -2.79 -10.26
N VAL A 76 6.72 -3.27 -11.47
CA VAL A 76 5.71 -3.30 -12.54
C VAL A 76 4.55 -4.24 -12.18
N GLY A 77 4.84 -5.40 -11.58
CA GLY A 77 3.81 -6.32 -11.09
C GLY A 77 2.93 -5.68 -10.02
N GLY A 78 3.53 -4.98 -9.04
CA GLY A 78 2.80 -4.24 -8.01
C GLY A 78 1.91 -3.14 -8.60
N MET A 79 2.41 -2.37 -9.56
CA MET A 79 1.63 -1.34 -10.26
C MET A 79 0.44 -1.93 -11.05
N ALA A 80 0.61 -3.10 -11.66
CA ALA A 80 -0.46 -3.78 -12.37
C ALA A 80 -1.56 -4.26 -11.41
N VAL A 81 -1.18 -4.86 -10.27
CA VAL A 81 -2.12 -5.26 -9.21
C VAL A 81 -2.85 -4.03 -8.66
N LEU A 82 -2.13 -2.93 -8.40
CA LEU A 82 -2.72 -1.70 -7.90
C LEU A 82 -3.74 -1.13 -8.88
N GLY A 83 -3.37 -1.02 -10.16
CA GLY A 83 -4.28 -0.56 -11.20
C GLY A 83 -5.54 -1.42 -11.34
N LEU A 84 -5.41 -2.75 -11.28
CA LEU A 84 -6.54 -3.66 -11.30
C LEU A 84 -7.45 -3.48 -10.08
N SER A 85 -6.87 -3.40 -8.88
CA SER A 85 -7.62 -3.18 -7.64
C SER A 85 -8.35 -1.83 -7.63
N SER A 86 -7.73 -0.76 -8.12
CA SER A 86 -8.38 0.55 -8.22
C SER A 86 -9.57 0.54 -9.20
N VAL A 87 -9.46 -0.17 -10.32
CA VAL A 87 -10.58 -0.33 -11.25
C VAL A 87 -11.70 -1.13 -10.61
N LEU A 88 -11.38 -2.23 -9.93
CA LEU A 88 -12.37 -3.05 -9.23
C LEU A 88 -13.05 -2.30 -8.07
N GLY A 89 -12.32 -1.46 -7.33
CA GLY A 89 -12.88 -0.67 -6.23
C GLY A 89 -13.62 0.59 -6.66
N GLY A 90 -13.42 1.05 -7.90
CA GLY A 90 -14.15 2.18 -8.49
C GLY A 90 -15.42 1.79 -9.27
N LEU A 91 -15.59 0.49 -9.55
CA LEU A 91 -16.81 -0.11 -10.11
C LEU A 91 -17.81 -0.42 -8.98
#